data_AF-A0AA37LX42-F1
#
_entry.id   AF-A0AA37LX42-F1
#
_cell.length_a   1.000
_cell.length_b   1.000
_cell.length_c   1.000
_cell.angle_alpha   90.00
_cell.angle_beta   90.00
_cell.angle_gamma   90.00
#
_symmetry.space_group_name_H-M   'P 1'
#
loop_
_entity.id
_entity.type
_entity.pdbx_description
1 polymer ?
#
loop_
_entity_poly.entity_id
_entity_poly.type
_entity_poly.pdbx_seq_one_letter_code
_entity_poly.pdbx_strand_id
1 'polypeptide(L)'
;MVVVAVAGGTGGLGKTVIEQLLVSGKHEILVFSRKAPTEQTNDGIKLILVDYSNVASLVETLDSNNVETVISTIGLHTEETEKAQLNLIQAAKQSKFTKRFMPSEFGLINTPEY
;
A
#
# COMPACT_ATOMS: atom_id res chain seq x y z
N MET A 1 -4.41 16.19 -7.96
CA MET A 1 -4.97 14.83 -8.02
C MET A 1 -3.83 13.89 -8.33
N VAL A 2 -3.61 12.89 -7.48
CA VAL A 2 -2.55 11.87 -7.66
C VAL A 2 -3.12 10.50 -7.36
N VAL A 3 -2.48 9.45 -7.89
CA VAL A 3 -2.85 8.06 -7.60
C VAL A 3 -2.17 7.62 -6.30
N VAL A 4 -2.98 7.19 -5.33
CA VAL A 4 -2.53 6.71 -4.03
C VAL A 4 -2.79 5.20 -3.93
N ALA A 5 -1.72 4.42 -3.78
CA ALA A 5 -1.81 3.00 -3.49
C ALA A 5 -1.75 2.77 -1.97
N VAL A 6 -2.74 2.08 -1.42
CA VAL A 6 -2.78 1.67 0.00
C VAL A 6 -2.52 0.17 0.08
N ALA A 7 -1.33 -0.21 0.57
CA ALA A 7 -0.98 -1.58 0.88
C ALA A 7 -1.48 -1.97 2.27
N GLY A 8 -2.05 -3.17 2.41
CA GLY A 8 -2.71 -3.57 3.66
C GLY A 8 -4.07 -2.88 3.90
N GLY A 9 -4.65 -2.28 2.86
CA GLY A 9 -5.88 -1.49 2.95
C GLY A 9 -7.12 -2.24 3.45
N THR A 10 -7.10 -3.57 3.48
CA THR A 10 -8.20 -4.40 4.02
C THR A 10 -8.14 -4.57 5.54
N GLY A 11 -7.03 -4.20 6.19
CA GLY A 11 -6.88 -4.21 7.65
C GLY A 11 -7.58 -3.00 8.31
N GLY A 12 -7.74 -3.04 9.64
CA GLY A 12 -8.47 -2.01 10.39
C GLY A 12 -8.00 -0.58 10.09
N LEU A 13 -6.70 -0.31 10.25
CA LEU A 13 -6.12 1.01 9.96
C LEU A 13 -6.19 1.36 8.47
N GLY A 14 -5.90 0.40 7.59
CA GLY A 14 -5.96 0.58 6.14
C GLY A 14 -7.34 1.06 5.66
N LYS A 15 -8.41 0.47 6.20
CA LYS A 15 -9.79 0.89 5.92
C LYS A 15 -10.04 2.33 6.34
N THR A 16 -9.63 2.73 7.54
CA THR A 16 -9.78 4.11 8.01
C THR A 16 -9.03 5.11 7.11
N VAL A 17 -7.81 4.76 6.67
CA VAL A 17 -7.05 5.61 5.73
C VAL A 17 -7.80 5.76 4.41
N ILE A 18 -8.33 4.67 3.86
CA ILE A 18 -9.10 4.69 2.59
C ILE A 18 -10.37 5.54 2.74
N GLU A 19 -11.12 5.37 3.82
CA GLU A 19 -12.34 6.14 4.10
C GLU A 19 -12.06 7.65 4.12
N GLN A 20 -10.99 8.08 4.80
CA GLN A 20 -10.63 9.50 4.85
C GLN A 20 -10.12 10.02 3.50
N LEU A 21 -9.39 9.21 2.74
CA LEU A 21 -8.98 9.57 1.38
C LEU A 21 -10.18 9.73 0.45
N LEU A 22 -11.20 8.86 0.56
CA LEU A 22 -12.45 8.97 -0.21
C LEU A 22 -13.22 10.24 0.14
N VAL A 23 -13.39 10.54 1.44
CA VAL A 23 -14.05 11.77 1.91
C VAL A 23 -13.35 13.02 1.36
N SER A 24 -12.02 12.97 1.21
CA SER A 24 -11.26 14.10 0.65
C SER A 24 -11.61 14.39 -0.81
N GLY A 25 -12.01 13.37 -1.59
CA GLY A 25 -12.34 13.47 -3.02
C GLY A 25 -11.19 13.95 -3.93
N LYS A 26 -9.94 13.99 -3.44
CA LYS A 26 -8.80 14.63 -4.13
C LYS A 26 -7.91 13.66 -4.92
N HIS A 27 -8.08 12.35 -4.70
CA HIS A 27 -7.13 11.33 -5.11
C HIS A 27 -7.86 10.12 -5.73
N GLU A 28 -7.19 9.46 -6.68
CA GLU A 28 -7.60 8.13 -7.11
C GLU A 28 -6.98 7.10 -6.16
N ILE A 29 -7.78 6.17 -5.67
CA ILE A 29 -7.37 5.25 -4.60
C ILE A 29 -7.32 3.82 -5.15
N LEU A 30 -6.13 3.23 -5.03
CA LEU A 30 -5.87 1.83 -5.33
C LEU A 30 -5.58 1.09 -4.03
N VAL A 31 -6.12 -0.10 -3.87
CA VAL A 31 -5.90 -0.92 -2.69
C VAL A 31 -5.16 -2.19 -3.10
N PHE A 32 -3.94 -2.34 -2.59
CA PHE A 32 -3.12 -3.51 -2.86
C PHE A 32 -3.48 -4.63 -1.88
N SER A 33 -3.86 -5.78 -2.41
CA SER A 33 -4.27 -6.96 -1.65
C SER A 33 -3.50 -8.20 -2.08
N ARG A 34 -3.22 -9.10 -1.13
CA ARG A 34 -2.65 -10.44 -1.39
C ARG A 34 -3.70 -11.45 -1.88
N LYS A 35 -4.98 -11.20 -1.60
CA LYS A 35 -6.08 -12.09 -1.96
C LYS A 35 -7.00 -11.39 -2.95
N ALA A 36 -7.54 -12.17 -3.88
CA ALA A 36 -8.54 -11.70 -4.82
C ALA A 36 -9.74 -11.11 -4.05
N PRO A 37 -10.40 -10.05 -4.58
CA PRO A 37 -11.57 -9.47 -3.95
C PRO A 37 -12.66 -10.54 -3.81
N THR A 38 -13.17 -10.74 -2.60
CA THR A 38 -14.42 -11.50 -2.36
C THR A 38 -15.65 -10.62 -2.49
N GLU A 39 -15.50 -9.30 -2.44
CA GLU A 39 -16.60 -8.34 -2.55
C GLU A 39 -16.29 -7.24 -3.58
N GLN A 40 -17.34 -6.75 -4.22
CA GLN A 40 -17.27 -5.63 -5.16
C GLN A 40 -16.89 -4.38 -4.37
N THR A 41 -15.76 -3.78 -4.75
CA THR A 41 -15.31 -2.52 -4.17
C THR A 41 -16.31 -1.41 -4.50
N ASN A 42 -16.74 -0.67 -3.48
CA ASN A 42 -17.62 0.49 -3.60
C ASN A 42 -17.12 1.50 -4.66
N ASP A 43 -18.04 2.30 -5.20
CA ASP A 43 -17.76 3.39 -6.14
C ASP A 43 -16.60 4.27 -5.63
N GLY A 44 -15.42 4.16 -6.25
CA GLY A 44 -14.24 4.98 -5.94
C GLY A 44 -12.99 4.24 -5.47
N ILE A 45 -13.04 2.92 -5.25
CA ILE A 45 -11.84 2.12 -4.91
C ILE A 45 -11.59 1.06 -5.99
N LYS A 46 -10.33 0.93 -6.44
CA LYS A 46 -9.89 -0.22 -7.27
C LYS A 46 -9.02 -1.16 -6.44
N LEU A 47 -9.46 -2.41 -6.26
CA LEU A 47 -8.61 -3.44 -5.66
C LEU A 47 -7.66 -4.01 -6.70
N ILE A 48 -6.37 -4.07 -6.37
CA ILE A 48 -5.33 -4.65 -7.21
C ILE A 48 -4.68 -5.80 -6.45
N LEU A 49 -4.72 -6.98 -7.07
CA LEU A 49 -4.02 -8.15 -6.56
C LEU A 49 -2.52 -7.96 -6.79
N VAL A 50 -1.72 -8.13 -5.74
CA VAL A 50 -0.26 -8.02 -5.83
C VAL A 50 0.43 -9.18 -5.12
N ASP A 51 1.59 -9.54 -5.66
CA ASP A 51 2.53 -10.46 -5.02
C ASP A 51 3.67 -9.68 -4.39
N TYR A 52 3.64 -9.52 -3.06
CA TYR A 52 4.69 -8.81 -2.33
C TYR A 52 6.05 -9.54 -2.31
N SER A 53 6.11 -10.80 -2.75
CA SER A 53 7.37 -11.54 -2.88
C SER A 53 8.12 -11.21 -4.18
N ASN A 54 7.45 -10.61 -5.16
CA ASN A 54 7.99 -10.32 -6.48
C ASN A 54 8.14 -8.83 -6.75
N VAL A 55 9.34 -8.30 -6.52
CA VAL A 55 9.66 -6.87 -6.71
C VAL A 55 9.39 -6.40 -8.15
N ALA A 56 9.70 -7.21 -9.17
CA ALA A 56 9.50 -6.81 -10.56
C ALA A 56 8.00 -6.64 -10.88
N SER A 57 7.16 -7.56 -10.40
CA SER A 57 5.70 -7.45 -10.54
C SER A 57 5.13 -6.25 -9.77
N LEU A 58 5.68 -5.93 -8.60
CA LEU A 58 5.31 -4.71 -7.87
C LEU A 58 5.68 -3.44 -8.64
N VAL A 59 6.87 -3.38 -9.25
CA VAL A 59 7.29 -2.24 -10.09
C VAL A 59 6.35 -2.06 -11.27
N GLU A 60 6.04 -3.15 -11.99
CA GLU A 60 5.09 -3.12 -13.10
C GLU A 60 3.72 -2.63 -12.63
N THR A 61 3.22 -3.14 -11.51
CA THR A 61 1.93 -2.73 -10.95
C THR A 61 1.92 -1.23 -10.60
N LEU A 62 2.97 -0.73 -9.96
CA LEU A 62 3.10 0.69 -9.62
C LEU A 62 3.13 1.56 -10.89
N ASP A 63 3.89 1.14 -11.89
CA ASP A 63 4.08 1.90 -13.12
C ASP A 63 2.83 1.88 -14.02
N SER A 64 2.22 0.72 -14.24
CA SER A 64 1.02 0.58 -15.08
C SER A 64 -0.18 1.35 -14.52
N ASN A 65 -0.19 1.62 -13.22
CA ASN A 65 -1.24 2.40 -12.56
C ASN A 65 -0.81 3.84 -12.24
N ASN A 66 0.36 4.29 -12.69
CA ASN A 66 0.89 5.63 -12.44
C ASN A 66 0.89 6.02 -10.94
N VAL A 67 1.23 5.08 -10.06
CA VAL A 67 1.18 5.30 -8.60
C VAL A 67 2.22 6.32 -8.19
N GLU A 68 1.79 7.46 -7.64
CA GLU A 68 2.69 8.52 -7.19
C GLU A 68 2.98 8.45 -5.69
N THR A 69 2.02 7.97 -4.91
CA THR A 69 2.14 7.83 -3.46
C THR A 69 1.77 6.42 -3.04
N VAL A 70 2.63 5.80 -2.24
CA VAL A 70 2.36 4.51 -1.60
C VAL A 70 2.22 4.72 -0.10
N ILE A 71 1.15 4.18 0.48
CA ILE A 71 0.93 4.13 1.93
C ILE A 71 0.90 2.66 2.34
N SER A 72 1.87 2.24 3.16
CA SER A 72 1.90 0.91 3.74
C SER A 72 1.18 0.91 5.08
N THR A 73 0.12 0.13 5.18
CA THR A 73 -0.59 -0.19 6.43
C THR A 73 -0.49 -1.69 6.75
N ILE A 74 0.51 -2.36 6.18
CA ILE A 74 0.81 -3.77 6.44
C ILE A 74 1.23 -3.91 7.91
N GLY A 75 0.57 -4.77 8.68
CA GLY A 75 1.01 -5.08 10.05
C GLY A 75 2.34 -5.85 10.02
N LEU A 76 3.39 -5.27 10.60
CA LEU A 76 4.76 -5.82 10.63
C LEU A 76 4.92 -6.69 11.89
N HIS A 77 4.35 -7.89 11.85
CA HIS A 77 4.36 -8.82 13.00
C HIS A 77 5.14 -10.11 12.72
N THR A 78 5.53 -10.33 11.47
CA THR A 78 6.26 -11.52 11.02
C THR A 78 7.31 -11.15 9.99
N GLU A 79 8.35 -11.98 9.85
CA GLU A 79 9.39 -11.82 8.83
C GLU A 79 8.81 -11.72 7.41
N GLU A 80 7.72 -12.45 7.11
CA GLU A 80 7.02 -12.37 5.81
C GLU A 80 6.47 -10.96 5.57
N THR A 81 5.81 -10.38 6.57
CA THR A 81 5.21 -9.03 6.47
C THR A 81 6.26 -7.91 6.43
N GLU A 82 7.38 -8.09 7.15
CA GLU A 82 8.53 -7.19 7.09
C GLU A 82 9.16 -7.22 5.70
N LYS A 83 9.43 -8.42 5.17
CA LYS A 83 9.96 -8.61 3.82
C LYS A 83 9.03 -8.06 2.75
N ALA A 84 7.71 -8.20 2.93
CA ALA A 84 6.72 -7.61 2.03
C ALA A 84 6.86 -6.08 1.95
N GLN A 85 7.02 -5.39 3.09
CA GLN A 85 7.25 -3.95 3.09
C GLN A 85 8.60 -3.57 2.47
N LEU A 86 9.68 -4.31 2.79
CA LEU A 86 11.00 -4.06 2.19
C LEU A 86 10.98 -4.21 0.67
N ASN A 87 10.31 -5.24 0.16
CA ASN A 87 10.13 -5.45 -1.28
C ASN A 87 9.31 -4.32 -1.90
N LEU A 88 8.25 -3.85 -1.23
CA LEU A 88 7.45 -2.72 -1.70
C LEU A 88 8.24 -1.42 -1.72
N ILE A 89 9.10 -1.16 -0.73
CA ILE A 89 10.05 -0.03 -0.72
C ILE A 89 10.99 -0.12 -1.91
N GLN A 90 11.56 -1.32 -2.15
CA GLN A 90 12.49 -1.55 -3.25
C GLN A 90 11.80 -1.41 -4.61
N ALA A 91 10.52 -1.76 -4.73
CA ALA A 91 9.71 -1.53 -5.93
C ALA A 91 9.37 -0.05 -6.12
N ALA A 92 8.95 0.65 -5.05
CA ALA A 92 8.69 2.08 -5.06
C ALA A 92 9.93 2.89 -5.50
N LYS A 93 11.13 2.49 -5.05
CA LYS A 93 12.40 3.09 -5.47
C LYS A 93 12.70 2.91 -6.97
N GLN A 94 12.25 1.79 -7.55
CA GLN A 94 12.48 1.46 -8.97
C GLN A 94 11.37 1.98 -9.90
N SER A 95 10.18 2.26 -9.36
CA SER A 95 9.05 2.81 -10.10
C SER A 95 9.39 4.18 -10.69
N LYS A 96 8.89 4.44 -11.89
CA LYS A 96 9.05 5.72 -12.60
C LYS A 96 8.16 6.82 -12.03
N PHE A 97 7.04 6.44 -11.40
CA PHE A 97 6.01 7.38 -10.96
C PHE A 97 6.01 7.62 -9.45
N THR A 98 6.50 6.65 -8.66
CA THR A 98 6.44 6.75 -7.20
C THR A 98 7.37 7.84 -6.70
N LYS A 99 6.80 8.87 -6.05
CA LYS A 99 7.51 10.02 -5.49
C LYS A 99 7.52 10.05 -3.96
N ARG A 100 6.61 9.32 -3.34
CA ARG A 100 6.44 9.26 -1.89
C ARG A 100 6.09 7.86 -1.43
N PHE A 101 6.75 7.44 -0.36
CA PHE A 101 6.46 6.19 0.34
C PHE A 101 6.25 6.47 1.82
N MET A 102 5.10 6.07 2.36
CA MET A 102 4.79 6.12 3.80
C MET A 102 4.87 4.69 4.35
N PRO A 103 5.89 4.35 5.16
CA PRO A 103 6.01 3.03 5.76
C PRO A 103 4.95 2.79 6.84
N SER A 104 4.77 1.52 7.20
CA SER A 104 3.85 1.10 8.27
C SER A 104 4.47 1.35 9.64
N GLU A 105 4.35 2.60 10.10
CA GLU A 105 4.98 3.11 11.34
C GLU A 105 3.95 3.62 12.36
N PHE A 106 2.65 3.38 12.13
CA PHE A 106 1.55 3.96 12.90
C PHE A 106 1.41 3.43 14.35
N GLY A 107 2.51 2.89 14.91
CA GLY A 107 2.63 2.42 16.28
C GLY A 107 3.52 3.35 17.12
N LEU A 108 4.18 2.76 18.11
CA LEU A 108 5.11 3.46 18.99
C LEU A 108 6.54 3.34 18.45
N ILE A 109 7.38 4.31 18.81
CA ILE A 109 8.83 4.22 18.57
C ILE A 109 9.37 3.02 19.36
N ASN A 110 9.97 2.05 18.67
CA ASN A 110 10.70 0.97 19.32
C ASN A 110 11.99 1.53 19.91
N THR A 111 12.01 1.71 21.23
CA THR A 111 13.23 1.96 21.99
C THR A 111 13.89 0.62 22.32
N PRO A 112 15.23 0.50 22.23
CA PRO A 112 15.92 -0.69 22.71
C PRO A 112 15.50 -1.01 24.14
N GLU A 113 15.17 -2.28 24.42
CA GLU A 113 15.04 -2.74 25.80
C GLU A 113 16.43 -2.65 26.45
N TYR A 114 16.49 -1.96 27.60
CA TYR A 114 17.73 -1.76 28.36
C TYR A 114 18.31 -3.08 28.90
#